data_AF-A0AAP7KZS1-F1
#
_entry.id   AF-A0AAP7KZS1-F1
#
_cell.length_a   1.000
_cell.length_b   1.000
_cell.length_c   1.000
_cell.angle_alpha   90.00
_cell.angle_beta   90.00
_cell.angle_gamma   90.00
#
_symmetry.space_group_name_H-M   'P 1'
#
loop_
_entity.id
_entity.type
_entity.pdbx_description
1 polymer ?
#
loop_
_entity_poly.entity_id
_entity_poly.type
_entity_poly.pdbx_seq_one_letter_code
_entity_poly.pdbx_strand_id
1 'polypeptide(L)'
;MAYRQVSLALAASIGLSLSVTASGQERRAPAPHCLDAVGVQEVEQASPRSIAVRAASGQAYRIDFSEDCPNVRAATSLKLEAPAGWACGRPSERVVVDGHSCAVSAVSPVQNRDYATVARDSDRLSTATLPAVTISERREQRRSFGGSPSYCFATRNVRAWSSDQQGLLVETNPRRNGGHRYYRVELGGSCRQLDRAPQVSFQSGLQNGLICGNPGDRILSAEFEPGDERGLGPLPLYTRGSCQIQAVYPAATQASN
;
A
#
# COMPACT_ATOMS: atom_id res chain seq x y z
N MET A 1 24.11 -4.89 83.98
CA MET A 1 22.80 -4.88 83.29
C MET A 1 22.97 -4.13 81.98
N ALA A 2 22.54 -4.75 80.89
CA ALA A 2 23.07 -4.55 79.54
C ALA A 2 22.11 -3.74 78.62
N TYR A 3 22.73 -2.92 77.77
CA TYR A 3 22.38 -2.46 76.42
C TYR A 3 20.94 -2.00 76.06
N ARG A 4 20.83 -0.74 75.59
CA ARG A 4 19.81 -0.27 74.63
C ARG A 4 20.40 0.90 73.82
N GLN A 5 21.13 0.57 72.75
CA GLN A 5 20.72 0.66 71.33
C GLN A 5 20.43 2.09 70.83
N VAL A 6 21.45 2.66 70.17
CA VAL A 6 21.39 3.83 69.28
C VAL A 6 20.87 3.35 67.92
N SER A 7 19.81 3.99 67.41
CA SER A 7 19.30 3.73 66.05
C SER A 7 19.66 4.90 65.13
N LEU A 8 20.59 4.65 64.21
CA LEU A 8 20.91 5.48 63.05
C LEU A 8 19.82 5.27 61.98
N ALA A 9 19.10 6.34 61.61
CA ALA A 9 18.22 6.32 60.45
C ALA A 9 18.97 6.82 59.21
N LEU A 10 19.38 5.90 58.34
CA LEU A 10 19.85 6.20 56.98
C LEU A 10 18.66 6.66 56.12
N ALA A 11 18.69 7.90 55.65
CA ALA A 11 17.77 8.38 54.61
C ALA A 11 18.27 7.91 53.23
N ALA A 12 17.65 6.86 52.68
CA ALA A 12 17.89 6.41 51.32
C ALA A 12 17.09 7.30 50.33
N SER A 13 17.77 8.24 49.69
CA SER A 13 17.23 9.03 48.57
C SER A 13 17.23 8.18 47.30
N ILE A 14 16.08 7.58 46.97
CA ILE A 14 15.82 6.91 45.69
C ILE A 14 15.64 7.99 44.63
N GLY A 15 16.64 8.17 43.77
CA GLY A 15 16.52 8.99 42.57
C GLY A 15 15.59 8.34 41.57
N LEU A 16 14.40 8.92 41.36
CA LEU A 16 13.54 8.58 40.23
C LEU A 16 14.18 9.11 38.94
N SER A 17 14.83 8.22 38.19
CA SER A 17 15.20 8.45 36.80
C SER A 17 13.93 8.50 35.94
N LEU A 18 13.40 9.70 35.71
CA LEU A 18 12.36 9.94 34.71
C LEU A 18 12.96 9.73 33.32
N SER A 19 12.77 8.54 32.76
CA SER A 19 12.98 8.29 31.34
C SER A 19 11.94 9.09 30.55
N VAL A 20 12.32 10.25 30.04
CA VAL A 20 11.54 10.98 29.04
C VAL A 20 11.52 10.11 27.78
N THR A 21 10.43 9.39 27.58
CA THR A 21 10.10 8.83 26.28
C THR A 21 9.77 10.01 25.37
N ALA A 22 10.67 10.30 24.43
CA ALA A 22 10.40 11.21 23.33
C ALA A 22 9.28 10.60 22.48
N SER A 23 8.04 10.87 22.87
CA SER A 23 6.89 10.70 22.00
C SER A 23 7.09 11.67 20.85
N GLY A 24 7.38 11.13 19.66
CA GLY A 24 7.59 11.92 18.46
C GLY A 24 6.41 12.87 18.28
N GLN A 25 6.66 14.15 18.49
CA GLN A 25 5.65 15.19 18.37
C GLN A 25 5.12 15.14 16.94
N GLU A 26 3.83 14.80 16.79
CA GLU A 26 3.20 14.65 15.48
C GLU A 26 3.36 15.98 14.73
N ARG A 27 4.18 15.98 13.68
CA ARG A 27 4.48 17.19 12.94
C ARG A 27 3.21 17.61 12.21
N ARG A 28 2.66 18.76 12.58
CA ARG A 28 1.42 19.29 12.01
C ARG A 28 1.70 19.95 10.66
N ALA A 29 1.00 19.49 9.63
CA ALA A 29 1.08 20.08 8.30
C ALA A 29 0.63 21.56 8.31
N PRO A 30 1.33 22.46 7.60
CA PRO A 30 0.93 23.86 7.47
C PRO A 30 -0.42 24.05 6.76
N ALA A 31 -0.74 23.15 5.83
CA ALA A 31 -2.02 23.10 5.12
C ALA A 31 -2.35 21.66 4.72
N PRO A 32 -3.62 21.32 4.41
CA PRO A 32 -4.04 19.93 4.13
C PRO A 32 -3.37 19.28 2.91
N HIS A 33 -2.90 20.08 1.95
CA HIS A 33 -2.22 19.58 0.75
C HIS A 33 -0.70 19.47 0.93
N CYS A 34 -0.15 19.93 2.05
CA CYS A 34 1.29 19.93 2.28
C CYS A 34 1.76 18.51 2.64
N LEU A 35 2.71 18.02 1.84
CA LEU A 35 3.39 16.76 2.05
C LEU A 35 4.53 16.95 3.06
N ASP A 36 4.66 16.01 3.98
CA ASP A 36 5.86 15.87 4.80
C ASP A 36 7.02 15.33 3.93
N ALA A 37 8.03 16.17 3.70
CA ALA A 37 9.18 15.82 2.88
C ALA A 37 10.15 14.81 3.50
N VAL A 38 10.16 14.69 4.83
CA VAL A 38 11.03 13.74 5.56
C VAL A 38 10.35 12.38 5.70
N GLY A 39 9.02 12.37 5.77
CA GLY A 39 8.20 11.18 5.92
C GLY A 39 7.87 10.46 4.61
N VAL A 40 8.57 10.72 3.51
CA VAL A 40 8.31 10.04 2.23
C VAL A 40 8.80 8.59 2.32
N GLN A 41 7.91 7.63 2.06
CA GLN A 41 8.21 6.19 2.13
C GLN A 41 8.37 5.55 0.75
N GLU A 42 7.62 6.01 -0.24
CA GLU A 42 7.63 5.46 -1.60
C GLU A 42 7.56 6.58 -2.63
N VAL A 43 8.20 6.37 -3.77
CA VAL A 43 8.21 7.29 -4.90
C VAL A 43 8.08 6.52 -6.21
N GLU A 44 7.17 6.98 -7.07
CA GLU A 44 6.87 6.40 -8.36
C GLU A 44 6.91 7.47 -9.45
N GLN A 45 7.50 7.16 -10.61
CA GLN A 45 7.52 8.07 -11.74
C GLN A 45 6.17 7.98 -12.48
N ALA A 46 5.39 9.07 -12.47
CA ALA A 46 4.12 9.12 -13.21
C ALA A 46 4.32 9.59 -14.66
N SER A 47 5.20 10.57 -14.87
CA SER A 47 5.60 11.09 -16.17
C SER A 47 6.94 11.81 -16.03
N PRO A 48 7.63 12.22 -17.11
CA PRO A 48 8.81 13.08 -16.98
C PRO A 48 8.55 14.37 -16.18
N ARG A 49 7.31 14.86 -16.10
CA ARG A 49 6.96 16.10 -15.38
C ARG A 49 6.31 15.90 -14.02
N SER A 50 6.18 14.66 -13.55
CA SER A 50 5.49 14.41 -12.29
C SER A 50 5.88 13.09 -11.64
N ILE A 51 5.92 13.09 -10.32
CA ILE A 51 6.03 11.88 -9.51
C ILE A 51 4.82 11.72 -8.60
N ALA A 52 4.52 10.48 -8.25
CA ALA A 52 3.62 10.14 -7.17
C ALA A 52 4.45 9.71 -5.95
N VAL A 53 4.06 10.16 -4.77
CA VAL A 53 4.78 9.87 -3.52
C VAL A 53 3.80 9.43 -2.44
N ARG A 54 4.23 8.47 -1.61
CA ARG A 54 3.47 8.04 -0.44
C ARG A 54 4.14 8.53 0.83
N ALA A 55 3.42 9.30 1.63
CA ALA A 55 3.86 9.75 2.93
C ALA A 55 3.72 8.64 3.98
N ALA A 56 4.41 8.78 5.11
CA ALA A 56 4.37 7.84 6.22
C ALA A 56 2.99 7.69 6.87
N SER A 57 2.13 8.69 6.71
CA SER A 57 0.71 8.62 7.09
C SER A 57 -0.10 7.67 6.19
N GLY A 58 0.47 7.19 5.08
CA GLY A 58 -0.20 6.42 4.05
C GLY A 58 -0.87 7.27 2.97
N GLN A 59 -1.01 8.58 3.18
CA GLN A 59 -1.57 9.51 2.17
C GLN A 59 -0.63 9.62 0.97
N ALA A 60 -1.20 9.54 -0.23
CA ALA A 60 -0.49 9.73 -1.48
C ALA A 60 -0.59 11.19 -1.97
N TYR A 61 0.46 11.66 -2.61
CA TYR A 61 0.53 12.99 -3.24
C TYR A 61 1.11 12.88 -4.65
N ARG A 62 0.75 13.82 -5.51
CA ARG A 62 1.44 14.10 -6.76
C ARG A 62 2.29 15.35 -6.59
N ILE A 63 3.53 15.26 -7.03
CA ILE A 63 4.44 16.40 -7.17
C ILE A 63 4.63 16.63 -8.65
N ASP A 64 4.24 17.80 -9.11
CA ASP A 64 4.45 18.26 -10.48
C ASP A 64 5.74 19.10 -10.54
N PHE A 65 6.46 18.98 -11.65
CA PHE A 65 7.70 19.71 -11.90
C PHE A 65 7.46 20.84 -12.89
N SER A 66 8.33 21.86 -12.83
CA SER A 66 8.33 22.97 -13.80
C SER A 66 8.95 22.54 -15.14
N GLU A 67 9.85 21.56 -15.09
CA GLU A 67 10.63 21.04 -16.22
C GLU A 67 10.66 19.51 -16.18
N ASP A 68 11.14 18.89 -17.25
CA ASP A 68 11.25 17.43 -17.33
C ASP A 68 12.32 16.93 -16.35
N CYS A 69 11.89 16.08 -15.43
CA CYS A 69 12.69 15.38 -14.43
C CYS A 69 12.42 13.87 -14.57
N PRO A 70 13.00 13.21 -15.58
CA PRO A 70 12.89 11.77 -15.76
C PRO A 70 13.76 11.00 -14.75
N ASN A 71 13.55 9.68 -14.67
CA ASN A 71 14.38 8.72 -13.91
C ASN A 71 14.40 8.91 -12.38
N VAL A 72 13.46 9.65 -11.80
CA VAL A 72 13.37 9.89 -10.35
C VAL A 72 13.27 8.57 -9.57
N ARG A 73 12.49 7.62 -10.08
CA ARG A 73 12.31 6.31 -9.44
C ARG A 73 13.56 5.43 -9.48
N ALA A 74 14.33 5.51 -10.55
CA ALA A 74 15.54 4.71 -10.74
C ALA A 74 16.77 5.35 -10.06
N ALA A 75 16.60 6.52 -9.45
CA ALA A 75 17.67 7.28 -8.84
C ALA A 75 18.29 6.53 -7.66
N THR A 76 19.61 6.66 -7.53
CA THR A 76 20.33 6.05 -6.39
C THR A 76 20.17 6.90 -5.12
N SER A 77 20.01 8.21 -5.30
CA SER A 77 19.77 9.18 -4.24
C SER A 77 18.63 10.10 -4.61
N LEU A 78 17.68 10.22 -3.69
CA LEU A 78 16.50 11.05 -3.85
C LEU A 78 16.23 11.83 -2.58
N LYS A 79 16.05 13.15 -2.70
CA LYS A 79 15.72 14.03 -1.57
C LYS A 79 14.70 15.07 -1.99
N LEU A 80 13.64 15.21 -1.21
CA LEU A 80 12.71 16.32 -1.34
C LEU A 80 13.16 17.47 -0.44
N GLU A 81 13.66 18.53 -1.06
CA GLU A 81 14.10 19.74 -0.37
C GLU A 81 12.95 20.74 -0.31
N ALA A 82 12.41 20.90 0.90
CA ALA A 82 11.29 21.79 1.14
C ALA A 82 11.52 22.62 2.41
N PRO A 83 11.20 23.92 2.40
CA PRO A 83 11.32 24.76 3.59
C PRO A 83 10.58 24.17 4.80
N ALA A 84 11.23 24.14 5.95
CA ALA A 84 10.71 23.54 7.19
C ALA A 84 10.30 22.05 7.06
N GLY A 85 10.75 21.35 6.02
CA GLY A 85 10.45 19.93 5.77
C GLY A 85 9.02 19.67 5.28
N TRP A 86 8.35 20.69 4.71
CA TRP A 86 7.00 20.57 4.15
C TRP A 86 6.96 21.04 2.70
N ALA A 87 6.57 20.16 1.78
CA ALA A 87 6.38 20.49 0.39
C ALA A 87 4.90 20.85 0.13
N CYS A 88 4.64 22.10 -0.23
CA CYS A 88 3.30 22.63 -0.45
C CYS A 88 3.13 23.19 -1.88
N GLY A 89 4.10 22.98 -2.78
CA GLY A 89 4.08 23.51 -4.15
C GLY A 89 4.70 24.89 -4.29
N ARG A 90 5.62 25.27 -3.39
CA ARG A 90 6.27 26.59 -3.43
C ARG A 90 7.43 26.64 -4.45
N PRO A 91 7.71 27.80 -5.07
CA PRO A 91 8.82 27.94 -6.01
C PRO A 91 10.23 27.71 -5.44
N SER A 92 10.39 27.60 -4.12
CA SER A 92 11.65 27.26 -3.46
C SER A 92 11.83 25.76 -3.22
N GLU A 93 10.81 24.94 -3.49
CA GLU A 93 10.84 23.50 -3.27
C GLU A 93 11.48 22.78 -4.46
N ARG A 94 12.29 21.77 -4.16
CA ARG A 94 13.07 21.02 -5.16
C ARG A 94 13.03 19.54 -4.85
N VAL A 95 13.01 18.71 -5.90
CA VAL A 95 13.36 17.30 -5.79
C VAL A 95 14.77 17.12 -6.32
N VAL A 96 15.69 16.67 -5.47
CA VAL A 96 17.08 16.41 -5.82
C VAL A 96 17.23 14.93 -6.16
N VAL A 97 17.65 14.64 -7.38
CA VAL A 97 17.74 13.32 -8.01
C VAL A 97 19.18 13.11 -8.47
N ASP A 98 19.93 12.24 -7.82
CA ASP A 98 21.36 11.97 -8.16
C ASP A 98 22.18 13.25 -8.35
N GLY A 99 21.95 14.24 -7.48
CA GLY A 99 22.61 15.55 -7.50
C GLY A 99 21.97 16.61 -8.41
N HIS A 100 21.01 16.24 -9.27
CA HIS A 100 20.29 17.16 -10.15
C HIS A 100 19.03 17.68 -9.47
N SER A 101 18.74 18.97 -9.62
CA SER A 101 17.61 19.61 -8.94
C SER A 101 16.43 19.83 -9.89
N CYS A 102 15.27 19.31 -9.54
CA CYS A 102 14.03 19.47 -10.29
C CYS A 102 13.10 20.41 -9.53
N ALA A 103 12.74 21.53 -10.17
CA ALA A 103 11.87 22.54 -9.57
C ALA A 103 10.43 22.04 -9.43
N VAL A 104 9.91 22.04 -8.20
CA VAL A 104 8.51 21.72 -7.92
C VAL A 104 7.62 22.87 -8.39
N SER A 105 6.58 22.54 -9.16
CA SER A 105 5.56 23.50 -9.61
C SER A 105 4.25 23.37 -8.84
N ALA A 106 3.89 22.16 -8.39
CA ALA A 106 2.72 21.92 -7.57
C ALA A 106 2.85 20.67 -6.69
N VAL A 107 2.15 20.66 -5.56
CA VAL A 107 1.95 19.49 -4.72
C VAL A 107 0.47 19.34 -4.45
N SER A 108 -0.09 18.17 -4.73
CA SER A 108 -1.52 17.89 -4.55
C SER A 108 -1.75 16.51 -3.96
N PRO A 109 -2.72 16.34 -3.04
CA PRO A 109 -3.10 15.01 -2.58
C PRO A 109 -3.74 14.22 -3.72
N VAL A 110 -3.48 12.91 -3.78
CA VAL A 110 -4.10 11.99 -4.74
C VAL A 110 -4.74 10.81 -4.03
N GLN A 111 -5.70 10.17 -4.70
CA GLN A 111 -6.36 8.99 -4.16
C GLN A 111 -5.44 7.77 -4.24
N ASN A 112 -5.62 6.81 -3.31
CA ASN A 112 -4.82 5.58 -3.30
C ASN A 112 -4.97 4.77 -4.59
N ARG A 113 -6.15 4.82 -5.22
CA ARG A 113 -6.41 4.22 -6.53
C ARG A 113 -5.52 4.79 -7.62
N ASP A 114 -5.41 6.11 -7.68
CA ASP A 114 -4.60 6.81 -8.68
C ASP A 114 -3.12 6.52 -8.46
N TYR A 115 -2.67 6.53 -7.20
CA TYR A 115 -1.32 6.14 -6.85
C TYR A 115 -1.01 4.68 -7.25
N ALA A 116 -1.91 3.74 -6.93
CA ALA A 116 -1.71 2.33 -7.28
C ALA A 116 -1.61 2.12 -8.80
N THR A 117 -2.38 2.88 -9.57
CA THR A 117 -2.30 2.89 -11.04
C THR A 117 -0.92 3.36 -11.50
N VAL A 118 -0.45 4.51 -10.99
CA VAL A 118 0.89 5.04 -11.29
C VAL A 118 1.98 4.05 -10.90
N ALA A 119 1.93 3.49 -9.69
CA ALA A 119 2.90 2.52 -9.20
C ALA A 119 2.97 1.27 -10.09
N ARG A 120 1.81 0.74 -10.49
CA ARG A 120 1.72 -0.41 -11.39
C ARG A 120 2.28 -0.10 -12.78
N ASP A 121 1.95 1.06 -13.34
CA ASP A 121 2.38 1.43 -14.68
C ASP A 121 3.88 1.75 -14.71
N SER A 122 4.39 2.41 -13.66
CA SER A 122 5.81 2.61 -13.39
C SER A 122 6.57 1.28 -13.28
N ASP A 123 6.02 0.28 -12.57
CA ASP A 123 6.59 -1.07 -12.49
C ASP A 123 6.63 -1.79 -13.84
N ARG A 124 5.59 -1.65 -14.65
CA ARG A 124 5.55 -2.23 -16.00
C ARG A 124 6.62 -1.65 -16.90
N LEU A 125 6.86 -0.34 -16.83
CA LEU A 125 7.91 0.33 -17.59
C LEU A 125 9.31 -0.06 -17.12
N SER A 126 9.50 -0.28 -15.82
CA SER A 126 10.78 -0.69 -15.24
C SER A 126 11.07 -2.18 -15.39
N THR A 127 10.05 -3.02 -15.62
CA THR A 127 10.24 -4.46 -15.85
C THR A 127 10.93 -4.63 -17.20
N ALA A 128 12.24 -4.85 -17.16
CA ALA A 128 13.04 -5.12 -18.35
C ALA A 128 12.36 -6.19 -19.20
N THR A 129 11.91 -5.84 -20.40
CA THR A 129 11.50 -6.82 -21.40
C THR A 129 12.76 -7.62 -21.73
N LEU A 130 12.79 -8.88 -21.32
CA LEU A 130 13.87 -9.78 -21.72
C LEU A 130 13.95 -9.78 -23.26
N PRO A 131 15.16 -9.75 -23.86
CA PRO A 131 15.31 -10.09 -25.28
C PRO A 131 14.65 -11.45 -25.54
N ALA A 132 14.09 -11.66 -26.73
CA ALA A 132 13.40 -12.91 -27.08
C ALA A 132 14.25 -14.14 -26.68
N VAL A 133 13.75 -14.94 -25.73
CA VAL A 133 14.48 -16.08 -25.17
C VAL A 133 14.13 -17.33 -25.96
N THR A 134 15.14 -17.97 -26.57
CA THR A 134 15.07 -19.37 -26.99
C THR A 134 15.14 -20.23 -25.74
N ILE A 135 14.10 -21.02 -25.47
CA ILE A 135 13.96 -21.79 -24.22
C ILE A 135 15.00 -22.91 -24.19
N SER A 136 16.08 -22.72 -23.43
CA SER A 136 16.94 -23.80 -22.94
C SER A 136 16.81 -23.88 -21.42
N GLU A 137 16.35 -25.03 -20.94
CA GLU A 137 16.01 -25.29 -19.54
C GLU A 137 17.20 -25.08 -18.60
N ARG A 138 17.24 -23.95 -17.89
CA ARG A 138 18.05 -23.80 -16.67
C ARG A 138 17.20 -23.08 -15.62
N ARG A 139 16.89 -23.78 -14.53
CA ARG A 139 16.21 -23.24 -13.33
C ARG A 139 17.13 -22.26 -12.63
N GLU A 140 17.21 -21.03 -13.14
CA GLU A 140 17.61 -19.89 -12.34
C GLU A 140 16.43 -19.48 -11.47
N GLN A 141 16.69 -19.18 -10.20
CA GLN A 141 15.71 -18.84 -9.19
C GLN A 141 14.88 -17.65 -9.69
N ARG A 142 13.67 -17.94 -10.20
CA ARG A 142 12.80 -16.96 -10.85
C ARG A 142 12.61 -15.80 -9.88
N ARG A 143 13.09 -14.61 -10.25
CA ARG A 143 12.46 -13.36 -9.80
C ARG A 143 11.04 -13.47 -10.33
N SER A 144 10.11 -13.94 -9.50
CA SER A 144 8.70 -13.97 -9.88
C SER A 144 8.33 -12.56 -10.31
N PHE A 145 7.45 -12.40 -11.30
CA PHE A 145 6.74 -11.14 -11.55
C PHE A 145 6.06 -10.74 -10.23
N GLY A 146 6.80 -9.98 -9.42
CA GLY A 146 6.45 -9.59 -8.07
C GLY A 146 5.90 -8.20 -8.21
N GLY A 147 4.63 -8.02 -7.88
CA GLY A 147 4.06 -6.69 -7.82
C GLY A 147 4.28 -6.05 -6.45
N SER A 148 4.19 -4.73 -6.41
CA SER A 148 4.35 -3.95 -5.18
C SER A 148 3.12 -4.10 -4.26
N PRO A 149 3.29 -4.12 -2.93
CA PRO A 149 2.18 -4.01 -1.98
C PRO A 149 1.29 -2.78 -2.19
N SER A 150 1.77 -1.76 -2.90
CA SER A 150 0.98 -0.57 -3.24
C SER A 150 -0.13 -0.81 -4.26
N TYR A 151 -0.11 -1.94 -4.98
CA TYR A 151 -1.19 -2.34 -5.90
C TYR A 151 -1.45 -3.85 -5.94
N CYS A 152 -0.77 -4.64 -5.11
CA CYS A 152 -0.96 -6.08 -5.02
C CYS A 152 -1.14 -6.57 -3.59
N PHE A 153 -1.88 -7.66 -3.42
CA PHE A 153 -1.83 -8.48 -2.22
C PHE A 153 -1.65 -9.96 -2.58
N ALA A 154 -1.05 -10.70 -1.65
CA ALA A 154 -0.95 -12.14 -1.78
C ALA A 154 -2.21 -12.83 -1.25
N THR A 155 -2.83 -13.67 -2.09
CA THR A 155 -4.05 -14.43 -1.78
C THR A 155 -3.92 -15.27 -0.49
N ARG A 156 -2.76 -15.92 -0.28
CA ARG A 156 -2.43 -16.68 0.94
C ARG A 156 -2.44 -15.86 2.24
N ASN A 157 -2.38 -14.53 2.14
CA ASN A 157 -2.36 -13.63 3.29
C ASN A 157 -3.75 -13.03 3.60
N VAL A 158 -4.77 -13.37 2.81
CA VAL A 158 -6.15 -12.90 3.04
C VAL A 158 -6.70 -13.54 4.32
N ARG A 159 -7.33 -12.72 5.15
CA ARG A 159 -7.89 -13.11 6.45
C ARG A 159 -9.41 -13.01 6.47
N ALA A 160 -9.93 -11.94 5.87
CA ALA A 160 -11.35 -11.66 5.79
C ALA A 160 -11.63 -10.85 4.53
N TRP A 161 -12.91 -10.78 4.15
CA TRP A 161 -13.37 -9.96 3.06
C TRP A 161 -14.80 -9.49 3.33
N SER A 162 -15.18 -8.37 2.74
CA SER A 162 -16.56 -7.89 2.69
C SER A 162 -16.85 -7.32 1.30
N SER A 163 -18.11 -7.32 0.88
CA SER A 163 -18.60 -6.70 -0.36
C SER A 163 -19.36 -5.43 -0.01
N ASP A 164 -19.14 -4.37 -0.78
CA ASP A 164 -19.91 -3.12 -0.72
C ASP A 164 -20.12 -2.55 -2.15
N GLN A 165 -20.74 -1.38 -2.25
CA GLN A 165 -21.04 -0.75 -3.55
C GLN A 165 -19.78 -0.40 -4.37
N GLN A 166 -18.61 -0.30 -3.74
CA GLN A 166 -17.33 0.02 -4.37
C GLN A 166 -16.56 -1.24 -4.81
N GLY A 167 -17.06 -2.43 -4.50
CA GLY A 167 -16.43 -3.71 -4.79
C GLY A 167 -16.14 -4.50 -3.52
N LEU A 168 -14.97 -5.14 -3.43
CA LEU A 168 -14.58 -5.88 -2.23
C LEU A 168 -13.61 -5.10 -1.37
N LEU A 169 -13.76 -5.21 -0.06
CA LEU A 169 -12.70 -4.92 0.88
C LEU A 169 -12.07 -6.23 1.32
N VAL A 170 -10.75 -6.32 1.22
CA VAL A 170 -9.97 -7.50 1.60
C VAL A 170 -9.08 -7.15 2.76
N GLU A 171 -9.21 -7.88 3.87
CA GLU A 171 -8.30 -7.80 4.99
C GLU A 171 -7.16 -8.79 4.82
N THR A 172 -5.93 -8.33 5.04
CA THR A 172 -4.71 -9.12 4.93
C THR A 172 -3.81 -8.91 6.15
N ASN A 173 -2.77 -9.74 6.26
CA ASN A 173 -1.73 -9.52 7.28
C ASN A 173 -0.80 -8.35 6.89
N PRO A 174 -0.79 -7.22 7.62
CA PRO A 174 -0.01 -6.04 7.24
C PRO A 174 1.51 -6.30 7.25
N ARG A 175 2.00 -7.20 8.13
CA ARG A 175 3.42 -7.56 8.21
C ARG A 175 3.95 -8.21 6.92
N ARG A 176 3.06 -8.70 6.05
CA ARG A 176 3.41 -9.41 4.82
C ARG A 176 2.94 -8.67 3.55
N ASN A 177 2.42 -7.45 3.68
CA ASN A 177 1.90 -6.63 2.58
C ASN A 177 2.25 -5.14 2.78
N GLY A 178 3.52 -4.83 3.03
CA GLY A 178 3.99 -3.43 3.09
C GLY A 178 3.36 -2.57 4.21
N GLY A 179 2.81 -3.18 5.25
CA GLY A 179 2.08 -2.47 6.31
C GLY A 179 0.59 -2.27 6.03
N HIS A 180 0.11 -2.59 4.83
CA HIS A 180 -1.30 -2.45 4.46
C HIS A 180 -2.14 -3.60 5.02
N ARG A 181 -3.13 -3.25 5.86
CA ARG A 181 -4.09 -4.22 6.39
C ARG A 181 -5.26 -4.43 5.44
N TYR A 182 -5.78 -3.38 4.83
CA TYR A 182 -6.96 -3.45 3.96
C TYR A 182 -6.61 -3.11 2.52
N TYR A 183 -7.24 -3.82 1.60
CA TYR A 183 -7.19 -3.56 0.16
C TYR A 183 -8.59 -3.40 -0.37
N ARG A 184 -8.80 -2.36 -1.19
CA ARG A 184 -9.98 -2.23 -2.03
C ARG A 184 -9.74 -2.96 -3.35
N VAL A 185 -10.73 -3.74 -3.76
CA VAL A 185 -10.74 -4.49 -5.01
C VAL A 185 -11.95 -4.04 -5.84
N GLU A 186 -11.68 -3.29 -6.90
CA GLU A 186 -12.71 -2.85 -7.85
C GLU A 186 -12.97 -3.94 -8.90
N LEU A 187 -14.24 -4.08 -9.30
CA LEU A 187 -14.69 -5.17 -10.14
C LEU A 187 -15.12 -4.71 -11.54
N GLY A 188 -15.05 -5.65 -12.48
CA GLY A 188 -15.37 -5.57 -13.91
C GLY A 188 -16.77 -5.12 -14.32
N GLY A 189 -17.61 -4.69 -13.38
CA GLY A 189 -19.05 -4.53 -13.53
C GLY A 189 -19.80 -4.92 -12.26
N SER A 190 -21.13 -5.02 -12.33
CA SER A 190 -21.96 -5.37 -11.17
C SER A 190 -21.83 -6.85 -10.82
N CYS A 191 -21.19 -7.14 -9.70
CA CYS A 191 -20.87 -8.49 -9.24
C CYS A 191 -21.75 -8.96 -8.08
N ARG A 192 -23.08 -8.88 -8.27
CA ARG A 192 -24.09 -9.14 -7.22
C ARG A 192 -24.03 -10.53 -6.60
N GLN A 193 -23.42 -11.49 -7.29
CA GLN A 193 -23.19 -12.84 -6.76
C GLN A 193 -22.27 -12.86 -5.53
N LEU A 194 -21.42 -11.84 -5.36
CA LEU A 194 -20.50 -11.75 -4.22
C LEU A 194 -21.20 -11.28 -2.94
N ASP A 195 -22.31 -10.55 -3.05
CA ASP A 195 -23.05 -10.02 -1.88
C ASP A 195 -23.66 -11.12 -1.02
N ARG A 196 -23.84 -12.33 -1.57
CA ARG A 196 -24.41 -13.50 -0.90
C ARG A 196 -23.45 -14.68 -0.85
N ALA A 197 -22.21 -14.51 -1.31
CA ALA A 197 -21.25 -15.61 -1.36
C ALA A 197 -20.77 -15.94 0.06
N PRO A 198 -20.89 -17.19 0.54
CA PRO A 198 -20.35 -17.56 1.84
C PRO A 198 -18.82 -17.57 1.82
N GLN A 199 -18.22 -17.87 0.67
CA GLN A 199 -16.78 -17.89 0.47
C GLN A 199 -16.42 -17.36 -0.91
N VAL A 200 -15.27 -16.70 -0.97
CA VAL A 200 -14.64 -16.27 -2.23
C VAL A 200 -13.21 -16.80 -2.31
N SER A 201 -12.79 -17.10 -3.53
CA SER A 201 -11.42 -17.45 -3.87
C SER A 201 -10.89 -16.44 -4.87
N PHE A 202 -9.63 -16.06 -4.69
CA PHE A 202 -8.94 -15.11 -5.56
C PHE A 202 -8.04 -15.89 -6.52
N GLN A 203 -8.25 -15.70 -7.82
CA GLN A 203 -7.45 -16.31 -8.85
C GLN A 203 -6.63 -15.27 -9.59
N SER A 204 -5.31 -15.42 -9.52
CA SER A 204 -4.36 -14.59 -10.26
C SER A 204 -4.35 -14.97 -11.74
N GLY A 205 -4.46 -13.98 -12.62
CA GLY A 205 -4.30 -14.17 -14.07
C GLY A 205 -2.89 -14.63 -14.44
N LEU A 206 -1.89 -14.27 -13.63
CA LEU A 206 -0.49 -14.65 -13.82
C LEU A 206 -0.10 -15.94 -13.07
N GLN A 207 -1.05 -16.59 -12.39
CA GLN A 207 -0.84 -17.83 -11.64
C GLN A 207 0.32 -17.78 -10.62
N ASN A 208 0.63 -16.59 -10.10
CA ASN A 208 1.71 -16.36 -9.12
C ASN A 208 1.18 -16.17 -7.69
N GLY A 209 -0.14 -16.30 -7.48
CA GLY A 209 -0.80 -16.12 -6.18
C GLY A 209 -0.91 -14.67 -5.70
N LEU A 210 -0.59 -13.69 -6.56
CA LEU A 210 -0.79 -12.26 -6.32
C LEU A 210 -1.98 -11.76 -7.12
N ILE A 211 -2.82 -10.94 -6.49
CA ILE A 211 -3.85 -10.16 -7.16
C ILE A 211 -3.37 -8.73 -7.23
N CYS A 212 -3.30 -8.20 -8.45
CA CYS A 212 -2.70 -6.90 -8.75
C CYS A 212 -3.57 -6.02 -9.64
N GLY A 213 -4.80 -6.45 -9.94
CA GLY A 213 -5.64 -5.83 -10.98
C GLY A 213 -5.04 -6.03 -12.37
N ASN A 214 -4.37 -7.16 -12.60
CA ASN A 214 -3.90 -7.55 -13.92
C ASN A 214 -5.04 -8.16 -14.73
N PRO A 215 -4.98 -8.10 -16.08
CA PRO A 215 -5.87 -8.88 -16.91
C PRO A 215 -5.87 -10.36 -16.50
N GLY A 216 -7.05 -10.94 -16.33
CA GLY A 216 -7.23 -12.32 -15.89
C GLY A 216 -7.32 -12.52 -14.37
N ASP A 217 -6.99 -11.50 -13.57
CA ASP A 217 -7.29 -11.52 -12.13
C ASP A 217 -8.80 -11.56 -11.93
N ARG A 218 -9.28 -12.53 -11.15
CA ARG A 218 -10.71 -12.74 -10.92
C ARG A 218 -11.01 -13.30 -9.54
N ILE A 219 -12.24 -13.05 -9.10
CA ILE A 219 -12.82 -13.62 -7.88
C ILE A 219 -13.76 -14.74 -8.29
N LEU A 220 -13.64 -15.90 -7.65
CA LEU A 220 -14.55 -17.02 -7.77
C LEU A 220 -15.39 -17.10 -6.50
N SER A 221 -16.71 -17.06 -6.60
CA SER A 221 -17.58 -17.41 -5.47
C SER A 221 -17.71 -18.92 -5.38
N ALA A 222 -17.54 -19.48 -4.18
CA ALA A 222 -17.99 -20.85 -3.92
C ALA A 222 -19.51 -20.81 -3.65
N GLU A 223 -20.25 -21.75 -4.23
CA GLU A 223 -21.66 -21.94 -3.88
C GLU A 223 -21.77 -22.65 -2.53
N PHE A 224 -22.94 -22.55 -1.88
CA PHE A 224 -23.28 -23.40 -0.75
C PHE A 224 -23.20 -24.87 -1.20
N GLU A 225 -22.52 -25.73 -0.43
CA GLU A 225 -22.57 -27.18 -0.65
C GLU A 225 -24.04 -27.65 -0.65
N PRO A 226 -24.46 -28.53 -1.58
CA PRO A 226 -25.82 -29.06 -1.58
C PRO A 226 -26.03 -29.90 -0.31
N GLY A 227 -26.68 -29.31 0.69
CA GLY A 227 -26.88 -29.91 2.01
C GLY A 227 -27.03 -28.89 3.15
N ASP A 228 -26.72 -27.62 2.93
CA ASP A 228 -27.01 -26.56 3.90
C ASP A 228 -28.47 -26.08 3.70
N GLU A 229 -29.40 -26.61 4.51
CA GLU A 229 -30.86 -26.44 4.38
C GLU A 229 -31.36 -25.04 4.79
N ARG A 230 -30.73 -23.98 4.27
CA ARG A 230 -31.29 -22.62 4.26
C ARG A 230 -31.90 -22.29 2.90
N GLY A 231 -32.87 -23.09 2.50
CA GLY A 231 -34.07 -22.66 1.77
C GLY A 231 -33.94 -21.89 0.45
N LEU A 232 -32.86 -22.03 -0.31
CA LEU A 232 -32.78 -21.52 -1.68
C LEU A 232 -32.33 -22.67 -2.61
N GLY A 233 -33.21 -23.06 -3.54
CA GLY A 233 -33.03 -24.21 -4.41
C GLY A 233 -31.76 -24.14 -5.29
N PRO A 234 -31.36 -25.28 -5.89
CA PRO A 234 -30.10 -25.39 -6.63
C PRO A 234 -30.09 -24.41 -7.81
N LEU A 235 -29.12 -23.49 -7.80
CA LEU A 235 -28.81 -22.64 -8.94
C LEU A 235 -28.12 -23.50 -10.03
N PRO A 236 -28.34 -23.19 -11.32
CA PRO A 236 -27.79 -23.99 -12.42
C PRO A 236 -26.25 -23.90 -12.48
N LEU A 237 -25.58 -25.05 -12.61
CA LEU A 237 -24.11 -25.31 -12.66
C LEU A 237 -23.22 -24.40 -13.55
N TYR A 238 -23.80 -23.50 -14.34
CA TYR A 238 -23.08 -22.45 -15.07
C TYR A 238 -22.80 -21.19 -14.21
N THR A 239 -23.29 -21.14 -12.96
CA THR A 239 -23.07 -20.05 -11.99
C THR A 239 -21.81 -20.23 -11.12
N ARG A 240 -20.71 -20.76 -11.68
CA ARG A 240 -19.38 -20.39 -11.15
C ARG A 240 -19.13 -18.92 -11.49
N GLY A 241 -19.76 -18.06 -10.71
CA GLY A 241 -19.70 -16.63 -10.86
C GLY A 241 -18.26 -16.17 -10.74
N SER A 242 -17.66 -15.83 -11.87
CA SER A 242 -16.34 -15.18 -11.88
C SER A 242 -16.51 -13.68 -12.03
N CYS A 243 -15.87 -12.93 -11.15
CA CYS A 243 -15.85 -11.47 -11.18
C CYS A 243 -14.47 -11.00 -11.56
N GLN A 244 -14.35 -10.33 -12.70
CA GLN A 244 -13.07 -9.75 -13.12
C GLN A 244 -12.67 -8.64 -12.17
N ILE A 245 -11.38 -8.58 -11.84
CA ILE A 245 -10.81 -7.53 -11.01
C ILE A 245 -10.23 -6.46 -11.92
N GLN A 246 -10.65 -5.21 -11.74
CA GLN A 246 -10.17 -4.06 -12.53
C GLN A 246 -9.01 -3.35 -11.86
N ALA A 247 -9.10 -3.14 -10.54
CA ALA A 247 -8.09 -2.41 -9.79
C ALA A 247 -7.97 -2.94 -8.37
N VAL A 248 -6.77 -2.82 -7.81
CA VAL A 248 -6.46 -3.18 -6.42
C VAL A 248 -5.58 -2.10 -5.83
N TYR A 249 -5.93 -1.63 -4.63
CA TYR A 249 -5.16 -0.60 -3.93
C TYR A 249 -5.38 -0.63 -2.42
N PRO A 250 -4.40 -0.18 -1.61
CA PRO A 250 -4.55 -0.09 -0.16
C PRO A 250 -5.70 0.83 0.27
N ALA A 251 -6.43 0.42 1.30
CA ALA A 251 -7.49 1.19 1.94
C ALA A 251 -7.16 1.50 3.41
N ALA A 252 -7.56 2.67 3.89
CA ALA A 252 -7.21 3.16 5.23
C ALA A 252 -8.03 2.51 6.36
N THR A 253 -9.26 2.07 6.09
CA THR A 253 -10.21 1.60 7.09
C THR A 253 -10.94 0.32 6.66
N GLN A 254 -11.51 -0.39 7.65
CA GLN A 254 -12.63 -1.30 7.37
C GLN A 254 -13.75 -0.49 6.74
N ALA A 255 -14.40 -1.04 5.71
CA ALA A 255 -15.57 -0.45 5.10
C ALA A 255 -16.59 -0.20 6.20
N SER A 256 -17.10 1.04 6.27
CA SER A 256 -18.25 1.35 7.11
C SER A 256 -19.44 0.62 6.48
N ASN A 257 -19.99 -0.36 7.21
CA ASN A 257 -21.27 -0.98 6.87
C ASN A 257 -22.40 0.06 6.86
#